data_AF-A0A7C1K097-F1
#
_entry.id   AF-A0A7C1K097-F1
#
_cell.length_a   1.000
_cell.length_b   1.000
_cell.length_c   1.000
_cell.angle_alpha   90.00
_cell.angle_beta   90.00
_cell.angle_gamma   90.00
#
_symmetry.space_group_name_H-M   'P 1'
#
loop_
_entity.id
_entity.type
_entity.pdbx_description
1 polymer ?
#
loop_
_entity_poly.entity_id
_entity_poly.type
_entity_poly.pdbx_seq_one_letter_code
_entity_poly.pdbx_strand_id
1 'polypeptide(L)'
;MMHTYFALSAWREALARIFEGFTEQDNVSPTWLVNPSTNRRLKLDKFYPEISVAVRFVGLTAKGQGRKSDLEVLEEEARERTRAELCREHGVHLATIDLNEDPVKQLDGLIGVLARASRSLAQSNRPAEDKVRWMPALAAARARAEQLRSRLAKDPEQMLENLAAAWRDREVNLALQLRAASASPSEATVAVVLKPGQRVRHIRFGEGIITQIEGDGPEAMISILFDTADLRTFRADLLADKVEVLE
;
A
#
# COMPACT_ATOMS: atom_id res chain seq x y z
N MET A 1 -8.43 -15.17 15.41
CA MET A 1 -8.09 -13.75 15.12
C MET A 1 -6.60 -13.55 14.90
N MET A 2 -5.73 -14.03 15.81
CA MET A 2 -4.29 -14.20 15.50
C MET A 2 -4.07 -15.03 14.24
N HIS A 3 -4.87 -16.09 14.05
CA HIS A 3 -4.78 -16.99 12.89
C HIS A 3 -5.01 -16.32 11.52
N THR A 4 -6.02 -15.44 11.39
CA THR A 4 -6.34 -14.80 10.09
C THR A 4 -5.30 -13.74 9.72
N TYR A 5 -4.87 -12.92 10.70
CA TYR A 5 -3.78 -11.96 10.48
C TYR A 5 -2.47 -12.67 10.16
N PHE A 6 -2.19 -13.77 10.85
CA PHE A 6 -1.05 -14.62 10.61
C PHE A 6 -1.04 -15.20 9.19
N ALA A 7 -2.14 -15.85 8.78
CA ALA A 7 -2.27 -16.42 7.44
C ALA A 7 -2.16 -15.34 6.36
N LEU A 8 -2.81 -14.20 6.55
CA LEU A 8 -2.71 -13.06 5.64
C LEU A 8 -1.27 -12.54 5.54
N SER A 9 -0.55 -12.43 6.66
CA SER A 9 0.86 -11.98 6.67
C SER A 9 1.75 -12.98 5.93
N ALA A 10 1.57 -14.28 6.18
CA ALA A 10 2.29 -15.32 5.47
C ALA A 10 2.07 -15.25 3.96
N TRP A 11 0.82 -15.05 3.52
CA TRP A 11 0.49 -14.90 2.11
C TRP A 11 1.03 -13.61 1.49
N ARG A 12 1.02 -12.50 2.22
CA ARG A 12 1.63 -11.25 1.74
C ARG A 12 3.12 -11.43 1.49
N GLU A 13 3.84 -12.07 2.40
CA GLU A 13 5.26 -12.38 2.20
C GLU A 13 5.48 -13.37 1.06
N ALA A 14 4.67 -14.42 0.97
CA ALA A 14 4.73 -15.40 -0.12
C ALA A 14 4.58 -14.71 -1.48
N LEU A 15 3.56 -13.87 -1.65
CA LEU A 15 3.32 -13.13 -2.88
C LEU A 15 4.46 -12.15 -3.16
N ALA A 16 4.95 -11.42 -2.15
CA ALA A 16 6.05 -10.49 -2.35
C ALA A 16 7.34 -11.18 -2.82
N ARG A 17 7.62 -12.41 -2.36
CA ARG A 17 8.73 -13.23 -2.87
C ARG A 17 8.47 -13.77 -4.27
N ILE A 18 7.26 -14.26 -4.54
CA ILE A 18 6.88 -14.81 -5.85
C ILE A 18 6.92 -13.73 -6.94
N PHE A 19 6.44 -12.53 -6.63
CA PHE A 19 6.32 -11.41 -7.57
C PHE A 19 7.42 -10.35 -7.40
N GLU A 20 8.52 -10.68 -6.73
CA GLU A 20 9.66 -9.76 -6.69
C GLU A 20 10.12 -9.41 -8.11
N GLY A 21 10.29 -8.10 -8.37
CA GLY A 21 10.62 -7.54 -9.68
C GLY A 21 9.41 -7.02 -10.48
N PHE A 22 8.18 -7.23 -10.02
CA PHE A 22 6.97 -6.65 -10.62
C PHE A 22 6.49 -5.42 -9.85
N THR A 23 5.83 -4.49 -10.54
CA THR A 23 5.13 -3.39 -9.85
C THR A 23 3.84 -3.93 -9.25
N GLU A 24 3.71 -3.77 -7.95
CA GLU A 24 2.53 -4.18 -7.21
C GLU A 24 1.59 -2.99 -7.01
N GLN A 25 0.30 -3.20 -7.25
CA GLN A 25 -0.75 -2.26 -6.86
C GLN A 25 -1.66 -2.89 -5.80
N ASP A 26 -1.71 -2.26 -4.63
CA ASP A 26 -2.49 -2.72 -3.49
C ASP A 26 -3.94 -2.20 -3.51
N ASN A 27 -4.89 -3.08 -3.16
CA ASN A 27 -6.30 -2.73 -2.90
C ASN A 27 -6.98 -1.90 -4.02
N VAL A 28 -6.65 -2.19 -5.28
CA VAL A 28 -7.17 -1.44 -6.42
C VAL A 28 -8.60 -1.82 -6.80
N SER A 29 -9.34 -0.85 -7.32
CA SER A 29 -10.67 -1.03 -7.90
C SER A 29 -10.71 -0.42 -9.30
N PRO A 30 -10.23 -1.15 -10.33
CA PRO A 30 -10.19 -0.66 -11.70
C PRO A 30 -11.56 -0.16 -12.17
N THR A 31 -11.58 0.85 -13.04
CA THR A 31 -12.83 1.48 -13.52
C THR A 31 -13.76 0.52 -14.26
N TRP A 32 -13.21 -0.52 -14.87
CA TRP A 32 -13.95 -1.59 -15.54
C TRP A 32 -14.46 -2.68 -14.58
N LEU A 33 -13.94 -2.74 -13.34
CA LEU A 33 -14.28 -3.77 -12.38
C LEU A 33 -15.50 -3.35 -11.54
N VAL A 34 -16.63 -3.18 -12.21
CA VAL A 34 -17.91 -2.75 -11.64
C VAL A 34 -18.93 -3.87 -11.81
N ASN A 35 -19.61 -4.26 -10.73
CA ASN A 35 -20.66 -5.25 -10.82
C ASN A 35 -21.86 -4.67 -11.61
N PRO A 36 -22.24 -5.25 -12.76
CA PRO A 36 -23.28 -4.69 -13.63
C PRO A 36 -24.68 -4.72 -12.98
N SER A 37 -24.97 -5.65 -12.07
CA SER A 37 -26.29 -5.75 -11.44
C SER A 37 -26.49 -4.74 -10.31
N THR A 38 -25.42 -4.26 -9.70
CA THR A 38 -25.48 -3.36 -8.52
C THR A 38 -24.79 -2.02 -8.73
N ASN A 39 -24.08 -1.84 -9.85
CA ASN A 39 -23.21 -0.71 -10.14
C ASN A 39 -22.14 -0.42 -9.06
N ARG A 40 -21.84 -1.40 -8.19
CA ARG A 40 -20.83 -1.27 -7.14
C ARG A 40 -19.47 -1.70 -7.68
N ARG A 41 -18.43 -0.92 -7.38
CA ARG A 41 -17.04 -1.31 -7.66
C ARG A 41 -16.68 -2.57 -6.89
N LEU A 42 -15.99 -3.48 -7.55
CA LEU A 42 -15.31 -4.61 -6.90
C LEU A 42 -13.82 -4.27 -6.79
N LYS A 43 -13.15 -4.94 -5.85
CA LYS A 43 -11.73 -4.72 -5.56
C LYS A 43 -10.88 -5.95 -5.86
N LEU A 44 -9.61 -5.69 -6.13
CA LEU A 44 -8.51 -6.65 -6.16
C LEU A 44 -7.58 -6.29 -4.98
N ASP A 45 -7.07 -7.29 -4.25
CA ASP A 45 -6.17 -6.99 -3.13
C ASP A 45 -4.74 -6.74 -3.63
N LYS A 46 -4.32 -7.43 -4.69
CA LYS A 46 -3.06 -7.20 -5.41
C LYS A 46 -3.30 -7.19 -6.91
N PHE A 47 -2.63 -6.32 -7.65
CA PHE A 47 -2.63 -6.32 -9.11
C PHE A 47 -1.23 -6.04 -9.67
N TYR A 48 -0.82 -6.86 -10.64
CA TYR A 48 0.46 -6.80 -11.35
C TYR A 48 0.20 -6.51 -12.83
N PRO A 49 0.15 -5.23 -13.23
CA PRO A 49 -0.31 -4.82 -14.56
C PRO A 49 0.58 -5.35 -15.70
N GLU A 50 1.89 -5.51 -15.45
CA GLU A 50 2.85 -5.94 -16.46
C GLU A 50 2.63 -7.36 -16.93
N ILE A 51 1.95 -8.19 -16.15
CA ILE A 51 1.64 -9.60 -16.49
C ILE A 51 0.14 -9.89 -16.46
N SER A 52 -0.70 -8.87 -16.26
CA SER A 52 -2.15 -8.98 -16.13
C SER A 52 -2.56 -10.05 -15.10
N VAL A 53 -1.87 -10.13 -13.97
CA VAL A 53 -2.21 -11.05 -12.86
C VAL A 53 -2.80 -10.27 -11.70
N ALA A 54 -3.89 -10.77 -11.13
CA ALA A 54 -4.51 -10.20 -9.94
C ALA A 54 -4.67 -11.26 -8.84
N VAL A 55 -4.70 -10.82 -7.58
CA VAL A 55 -4.96 -11.68 -6.44
C VAL A 55 -6.12 -11.12 -5.61
N ARG A 56 -7.00 -12.02 -5.15
CA ARG A 56 -8.06 -11.73 -4.19
C ARG A 56 -8.01 -12.71 -3.03
N PHE A 57 -7.95 -12.18 -1.81
CA PHE A 57 -8.08 -12.94 -0.57
C PHE A 57 -9.55 -13.11 -0.19
N VAL A 58 -9.99 -14.34 0.00
CA VAL A 58 -11.33 -14.69 0.50
C VAL A 58 -11.22 -15.41 1.85
N GLY A 59 -12.36 -15.66 2.50
CA GLY A 59 -12.37 -16.28 3.81
C GLY A 59 -11.99 -15.34 4.98
N LEU A 60 -11.83 -14.05 4.73
CA LEU A 60 -11.61 -13.04 5.78
C LEU A 60 -12.89 -12.86 6.60
N THR A 61 -12.88 -13.29 7.86
CA THR A 61 -13.97 -13.07 8.82
C THR A 61 -13.61 -11.97 9.80
N ALA A 62 -14.51 -11.00 9.98
CA ALA A 62 -14.33 -9.94 10.97
C ALA A 62 -14.55 -10.47 12.40
N LYS A 63 -13.93 -9.83 13.40
CA LYS A 63 -14.16 -10.15 14.82
C LYS A 63 -15.64 -9.99 15.15
N GLY A 64 -16.26 -11.04 15.69
CA GLY A 64 -17.66 -11.03 16.11
C GLY A 64 -18.66 -11.25 14.97
N GLN A 65 -18.20 -11.56 13.76
CA GLN A 65 -19.08 -11.93 12.66
C GLN A 65 -19.70 -13.30 12.97
N GLY A 66 -21.03 -13.33 13.11
CA GLY A 66 -21.79 -14.56 13.31
C GLY A 66 -21.76 -15.47 12.08
N ARG A 67 -22.41 -16.64 12.19
CA ARG A 67 -22.60 -17.54 11.05
C ARG A 67 -23.34 -16.80 9.95
N LYS A 68 -22.76 -16.72 8.75
CA LYS A 68 -23.42 -16.19 7.58
C LYS A 68 -24.66 -17.02 7.26
N SER A 69 -25.74 -16.36 6.89
CA SER A 69 -26.91 -17.02 6.33
C SER A 69 -26.59 -17.63 4.96
N ASP A 70 -27.35 -18.62 4.55
CA ASP A 70 -27.18 -19.26 3.23
C ASP A 70 -27.33 -18.23 2.09
N LEU A 71 -28.20 -17.23 2.27
CA LEU A 71 -28.38 -16.13 1.32
C LEU A 71 -27.11 -15.26 1.20
N GLU A 72 -26.49 -14.87 2.32
CA GLU A 72 -25.25 -14.09 2.30
C GLU A 72 -24.10 -14.85 1.64
N VAL A 73 -24.01 -16.17 1.85
CA VAL A 73 -23.02 -17.01 1.19
C VAL A 73 -23.25 -17.02 -0.32
N LEU A 74 -24.49 -17.22 -0.77
CA LEU A 74 -24.85 -17.21 -2.20
C LEU A 74 -24.57 -15.85 -2.85
N GLU A 75 -24.84 -14.74 -2.16
CA GLU A 75 -24.54 -13.39 -2.63
C GLU A 75 -23.03 -13.14 -2.77
N GLU A 76 -22.24 -13.60 -1.80
CA GLU A 76 -20.79 -13.50 -1.87
C GLU A 76 -20.24 -14.33 -3.03
N GLU A 77 -20.65 -15.58 -3.18
CA GLU A 77 -20.27 -16.42 -4.32
C GLU A 77 -20.64 -15.79 -5.66
N ALA A 78 -21.83 -15.19 -5.77
CA ALA A 78 -22.25 -14.48 -6.97
C ALA A 78 -21.31 -13.29 -7.26
N ARG A 79 -20.92 -12.52 -6.26
CA ARG A 79 -19.96 -11.42 -6.42
C ARG A 79 -18.57 -11.92 -6.81
N GLU A 80 -18.12 -13.03 -6.24
CA GLU A 80 -16.84 -13.64 -6.59
C GLU A 80 -16.85 -14.15 -8.05
N ARG A 81 -17.94 -14.78 -8.50
CA ARG A 81 -18.15 -15.18 -9.91
C ARG A 81 -18.12 -13.98 -10.85
N THR A 82 -18.91 -12.94 -10.57
CA THR A 82 -18.90 -11.70 -11.38
C THR A 82 -17.52 -11.08 -11.47
N ARG A 83 -16.74 -11.08 -10.37
CA ARG A 83 -15.37 -10.55 -10.41
C ARG A 83 -14.47 -11.37 -11.33
N ALA A 84 -14.55 -12.70 -11.24
CA ALA A 84 -13.74 -13.59 -12.06
C ALA A 84 -14.09 -13.44 -13.55
N GLU A 85 -15.37 -13.30 -13.88
CA GLU A 85 -15.85 -13.06 -15.24
C GLU A 85 -15.32 -11.74 -15.80
N LEU A 86 -15.50 -10.63 -15.08
CA LEU A 86 -15.00 -9.31 -15.49
C LEU A 86 -13.46 -9.30 -15.63
N CYS A 87 -12.73 -9.94 -14.71
CA CYS A 87 -11.27 -10.07 -14.86
C CYS A 87 -10.92 -10.79 -16.16
N ARG A 88 -11.59 -11.90 -16.46
CA ARG A 88 -11.35 -12.68 -17.68
C ARG A 88 -11.67 -11.88 -18.94
N GLU A 89 -12.78 -11.14 -18.97
CA GLU A 89 -13.16 -10.27 -20.10
C GLU A 89 -12.12 -9.19 -20.38
N HIS A 90 -11.47 -8.67 -19.34
CA HIS A 90 -10.40 -7.69 -19.44
C HIS A 90 -8.99 -8.29 -19.56
N GLY A 91 -8.88 -9.60 -19.80
CA GLY A 91 -7.58 -10.27 -19.99
C GLY A 91 -6.74 -10.36 -18.70
N VAL A 92 -7.37 -10.21 -17.53
CA VAL A 92 -6.74 -10.34 -16.22
C VAL A 92 -6.91 -11.75 -15.67
N HIS A 93 -5.79 -12.39 -15.33
CA HIS A 93 -5.76 -13.70 -14.72
C HIS A 93 -5.88 -13.57 -13.19
N LEU A 94 -7.08 -13.81 -12.67
CA LEU A 94 -7.37 -13.73 -11.23
C LEU A 94 -6.98 -15.03 -10.51
N ALA A 95 -6.17 -14.89 -9.45
CA ALA A 95 -5.96 -15.91 -8.43
C ALA A 95 -6.81 -15.57 -7.19
N THR A 96 -7.69 -16.48 -6.81
CA THR A 96 -8.43 -16.38 -5.55
C THR A 96 -7.73 -17.25 -4.51
N ILE A 97 -7.39 -16.66 -3.37
CA ILE A 97 -6.71 -17.32 -2.25
C ILE A 97 -7.65 -17.33 -1.06
N ASP A 98 -8.17 -18.50 -0.69
CA ASP A 98 -8.91 -18.65 0.57
C ASP A 98 -7.93 -18.92 1.71
N LEU A 99 -7.95 -18.05 2.71
CA LEU A 99 -7.04 -18.11 3.86
C LEU A 99 -7.38 -19.23 4.86
N ASN A 100 -8.55 -19.88 4.71
CA ASN A 100 -8.98 -21.00 5.56
C ASN A 100 -8.78 -22.36 4.88
N GLU A 101 -8.38 -22.37 3.61
CA GLU A 101 -8.15 -23.59 2.84
C GLU A 101 -6.68 -24.03 2.89
N ASP A 102 -6.42 -25.27 2.47
CA ASP A 102 -5.07 -25.84 2.42
C ASP A 102 -4.12 -24.96 1.57
N PRO A 103 -3.06 -24.39 2.17
CA PRO A 103 -2.20 -23.42 1.50
C PRO A 103 -1.40 -24.05 0.36
N VAL A 104 -1.16 -25.37 0.35
CA VAL A 104 -0.51 -26.07 -0.77
C VAL A 104 -1.42 -26.05 -1.99
N LYS A 105 -2.72 -26.35 -1.83
CA LYS A 105 -3.71 -26.27 -2.92
C LYS A 105 -3.86 -24.85 -3.44
N GLN A 106 -3.85 -23.84 -2.56
CA GLN A 106 -3.89 -22.44 -2.97
C GLN A 106 -2.67 -22.05 -3.82
N LEU A 107 -1.47 -22.54 -3.47
CA LEU A 107 -0.27 -22.35 -4.30
C LEU A 107 -0.36 -23.08 -5.64
N ASP A 108 -0.88 -24.31 -5.68
CA ASP A 108 -1.11 -25.04 -6.94
C ASP A 108 -2.05 -24.25 -7.87
N GLY A 109 -3.10 -23.63 -7.31
CA GLY A 109 -3.99 -22.71 -8.01
C GLY A 109 -3.27 -21.48 -8.58
N LEU A 110 -2.44 -20.81 -7.76
CA LEU A 110 -1.64 -19.66 -8.18
C LEU A 110 -0.62 -20.02 -9.28
N ILE A 111 0.05 -21.17 -9.17
CA ILE A 111 0.96 -21.69 -10.20
C ILE A 111 0.21 -21.89 -11.52
N GLY A 112 -1.01 -22.44 -11.46
CA GLY A 112 -1.89 -22.56 -12.63
C GLY A 112 -2.26 -21.21 -13.26
N VAL A 113 -2.49 -20.17 -12.45
CA VAL A 113 -2.72 -18.79 -12.91
C VAL A 113 -1.47 -18.23 -13.62
N LEU A 114 -0.28 -18.37 -13.01
CA LEU A 114 0.98 -17.93 -13.60
C LEU A 114 1.27 -18.63 -14.94
N ALA A 115 0.99 -19.92 -15.04
CA ALA A 115 1.13 -20.68 -16.29
C ALA A 115 0.15 -20.21 -17.38
N ARG A 116 -1.07 -19.77 -17.02
CA ARG A 116 -2.00 -19.15 -17.97
C ARG A 116 -1.52 -17.77 -18.40
N ALA A 117 -1.07 -16.94 -17.46
CA ALA A 117 -0.52 -15.63 -17.75
C ALA A 117 0.69 -15.69 -18.69
N SER A 118 1.57 -16.68 -18.50
CA SER A 118 2.73 -16.89 -19.36
C SER A 118 2.33 -17.23 -20.79
N ARG A 119 1.35 -18.12 -20.97
CA ARG A 119 0.81 -18.44 -22.30
C ARG A 119 0.14 -17.25 -22.96
N SER A 120 -0.66 -16.49 -22.20
CA SER A 120 -1.34 -15.29 -22.71
C SER A 120 -0.35 -14.21 -23.14
N LEU A 121 0.70 -13.95 -22.32
CA LEU A 121 1.77 -13.00 -22.67
C LEU A 121 2.51 -13.43 -23.94
N ALA A 122 2.87 -14.71 -24.07
CA ALA A 122 3.54 -15.23 -25.26
C ALA A 122 2.72 -15.01 -26.55
N GLN A 123 1.41 -15.27 -26.46
CA GLN A 123 0.46 -15.17 -27.59
C GLN A 123 -0.07 -13.76 -27.83
N SER A 124 0.20 -12.81 -26.92
CA SER A 124 -0.30 -11.43 -27.03
C SER A 124 0.34 -10.64 -28.18
N ASN A 125 -0.31 -9.55 -28.58
CA ASN A 125 0.25 -8.58 -29.54
C ASN A 125 1.20 -7.56 -28.89
N ARG A 126 1.71 -7.83 -27.68
CA ARG A 126 2.63 -6.92 -27.00
C ARG A 126 3.97 -6.81 -27.74
N PRO A 127 4.66 -5.65 -27.67
CA PRO A 127 5.98 -5.46 -28.26
C PRO A 127 6.98 -6.56 -27.87
N ALA A 128 7.92 -6.86 -28.78
CA ALA A 128 8.94 -7.88 -28.53
C ALA A 128 9.79 -7.55 -27.28
N GLU A 129 10.11 -6.28 -27.06
CA GLU A 129 10.85 -5.79 -25.89
C GLU A 129 10.16 -6.14 -24.57
N ASP A 130 8.84 -5.92 -24.50
CA ASP A 130 8.03 -6.29 -23.34
C ASP A 130 8.05 -7.80 -23.09
N LYS A 131 7.95 -8.60 -24.16
CA LYS A 131 7.99 -10.07 -24.03
C LYS A 131 9.37 -10.53 -23.54
N VAL A 132 10.45 -9.97 -24.09
CA VAL A 132 11.83 -10.27 -23.68
C VAL A 132 12.04 -9.93 -22.20
N ARG A 133 11.47 -8.83 -21.71
CA ARG A 133 11.56 -8.44 -20.30
C ARG A 133 10.71 -9.31 -19.39
N TRP A 134 9.44 -9.50 -19.72
CA TRP A 134 8.45 -10.03 -18.77
C TRP A 134 8.27 -11.54 -18.84
N MET A 135 8.56 -12.21 -19.96
CA MET A 135 8.49 -13.67 -19.99
C MET A 135 9.50 -14.34 -19.04
N PRO A 136 10.79 -13.95 -19.02
CA PRO A 136 11.75 -14.51 -18.06
C PRO A 136 11.36 -14.19 -16.60
N ALA A 137 10.92 -12.96 -16.33
CA ALA A 137 10.47 -12.56 -14.99
C ALA A 137 9.28 -13.41 -14.52
N LEU A 138 8.33 -13.70 -15.41
CA LEU A 138 7.15 -14.51 -15.09
C LEU A 138 7.53 -15.99 -14.91
N ALA A 139 8.48 -16.50 -15.68
CA ALA A 139 9.05 -17.84 -15.47
C ALA A 139 9.76 -17.94 -14.11
N ALA A 140 10.53 -16.92 -13.72
CA ALA A 140 11.16 -16.84 -12.40
C ALA A 140 10.13 -16.77 -11.27
N ALA A 141 9.04 -16.00 -11.43
CA ALA A 141 7.94 -15.97 -10.47
C ALA A 141 7.31 -17.35 -10.27
N ARG A 142 7.04 -18.07 -11.37
CA ARG A 142 6.52 -19.42 -11.31
C ARG A 142 7.49 -20.40 -10.63
N ALA A 143 8.78 -20.33 -10.94
CA ALA A 143 9.79 -21.16 -10.29
C ALA A 143 9.87 -20.90 -8.78
N ARG A 144 9.81 -19.62 -8.36
CA ARG A 144 9.73 -19.25 -6.92
C ARG A 144 8.47 -19.80 -6.26
N ALA A 145 7.32 -19.76 -6.95
CA ALA A 145 6.07 -20.33 -6.44
C ALA A 145 6.15 -21.86 -6.29
N GLU A 146 6.73 -22.58 -7.27
CA GLU A 146 6.94 -24.03 -7.23
C GLU A 146 7.92 -24.42 -6.09
N GLN A 147 9.00 -23.67 -5.91
CA GLN A 147 9.92 -23.86 -4.78
C GLN A 147 9.23 -23.63 -3.44
N LEU A 148 8.45 -22.56 -3.32
CA LEU A 148 7.69 -22.26 -2.11
C LEU A 148 6.69 -23.38 -1.79
N ARG A 149 5.96 -23.83 -2.81
CA ARG A 149 5.01 -24.94 -2.73
C ARG A 149 5.69 -26.22 -2.27
N SER A 150 6.86 -26.55 -2.80
CA SER A 150 7.64 -27.73 -2.38
C SER A 150 8.06 -27.66 -0.91
N ARG A 151 8.48 -26.50 -0.42
CA ARG A 151 8.85 -26.30 0.99
C ARG A 151 7.64 -26.38 1.90
N LEU A 152 6.55 -25.70 1.53
CA LEU A 152 5.30 -25.70 2.25
C LEU A 152 4.70 -27.11 2.37
N ALA A 153 4.76 -27.92 1.32
CA ALA A 153 4.27 -29.29 1.35
C ALA A 153 5.04 -30.22 2.31
N LYS A 154 6.28 -29.89 2.66
CA LYS A 154 7.09 -30.68 3.62
C LYS A 154 6.74 -30.35 5.06
N ASP A 155 6.57 -29.07 5.36
CA ASP A 155 6.27 -28.59 6.71
C ASP A 155 5.40 -27.31 6.63
N PRO A 156 4.06 -27.47 6.51
CA PRO A 156 3.16 -26.35 6.26
C PRO A 156 3.15 -25.32 7.39
N GLU A 157 3.09 -25.79 8.64
CA GLU A 157 2.96 -24.93 9.82
C GLU A 157 4.21 -24.08 9.99
N GLN A 158 5.39 -24.70 10.05
CA GLN A 158 6.64 -23.98 10.25
C GLN A 158 6.93 -23.01 9.09
N MET A 159 6.60 -23.39 7.86
CA MET A 159 6.82 -22.53 6.70
C MET A 159 5.91 -21.29 6.73
N LEU A 160 4.63 -21.44 7.11
CA LEU A 160 3.72 -20.30 7.29
C LEU A 160 4.19 -19.38 8.41
N GLU A 161 4.71 -19.93 9.52
CA GLU A 161 5.27 -19.14 10.62
C GLU A 161 6.44 -18.28 10.16
N ASN A 162 7.37 -18.88 9.42
CA ASN A 162 8.53 -18.19 8.88
C ASN A 162 8.14 -17.06 7.92
N LEU A 163 7.14 -17.30 7.07
CA LEU A 163 6.62 -16.28 6.15
C LEU A 163 5.94 -15.14 6.92
N ALA A 164 5.10 -15.45 7.90
CA ALA A 164 4.42 -14.44 8.71
C ALA A 164 5.41 -13.61 9.56
N ALA A 165 6.48 -14.22 10.06
CA ALA A 165 7.55 -13.53 10.77
C ALA A 165 8.32 -12.57 9.82
N ALA A 166 8.73 -13.06 8.65
CA ALA A 166 9.41 -12.22 7.67
C ALA A 166 8.55 -11.03 7.19
N TRP A 167 7.23 -11.19 7.08
CA TRP A 167 6.34 -10.05 6.79
C TRP A 167 6.39 -8.99 7.90
N ARG A 168 6.34 -9.42 9.17
CA ARG A 168 6.42 -8.50 10.31
C ARG A 168 7.75 -7.75 10.33
N ASP A 169 8.85 -8.44 10.06
CA ASP A 169 10.17 -7.80 9.98
C ASP A 169 10.23 -6.77 8.85
N ARG A 170 9.61 -7.07 7.70
CA ARG A 170 9.48 -6.12 6.59
C ARG A 170 8.67 -4.88 6.98
N GLU A 171 7.54 -5.04 7.65
CA GLU A 171 6.71 -3.93 8.14
C GLU A 171 7.48 -3.05 9.14
N VAL A 172 8.23 -3.66 10.07
CA VAL A 172 9.06 -2.94 11.02
C VAL A 172 10.16 -2.16 10.31
N ASN A 173 10.87 -2.78 9.36
CA ASN A 173 11.93 -2.11 8.60
C ASN A 173 11.39 -0.94 7.78
N LEU A 174 10.21 -1.08 7.15
CA LEU A 174 9.56 0.01 6.45
C LEU A 174 9.17 1.15 7.40
N ALA A 175 8.59 0.84 8.56
CA ALA A 175 8.23 1.84 9.56
C ALA A 175 9.47 2.60 10.06
N LEU A 176 10.60 1.91 10.26
CA LEU A 176 11.89 2.53 10.62
C LEU A 176 12.41 3.43 9.50
N GLN A 177 12.34 3.01 8.24
CA GLN A 177 12.73 3.84 7.09
C GLN A 177 11.88 5.10 6.96
N LEU A 178 10.56 4.99 7.13
CA LEU A 178 9.65 6.14 7.10
C LEU A 178 9.94 7.12 8.24
N ARG A 179 10.25 6.60 9.44
CA ARG A 179 10.67 7.41 10.58
C ARG A 179 12.01 8.11 10.31
N ALA A 180 12.98 7.39 9.77
CA ALA A 180 14.30 7.96 9.43
C ALA A 180 14.19 9.01 8.31
N ALA A 181 13.37 8.78 7.29
CA ALA A 181 13.11 9.76 6.23
C ALA A 181 12.48 11.04 6.78
N SER A 182 11.54 10.89 7.74
CA SER A 182 10.92 12.02 8.46
C SER A 182 11.87 12.70 9.45
N ALA A 183 12.98 12.05 9.80
CA ALA A 183 14.02 12.55 10.70
C ALA A 183 15.25 13.10 9.93
N SER A 184 15.17 13.23 8.61
CA SER A 184 16.18 13.98 7.85
C SER A 184 16.27 15.40 8.41
N PRO A 185 17.49 15.94 8.62
CA PRO A 185 17.66 17.20 9.32
C PRO A 185 16.93 18.28 8.52
N SER A 186 16.06 19.03 9.19
CA SER A 186 15.67 20.36 8.74
C SER A 186 16.95 21.06 8.29
N GLU A 187 17.02 21.34 6.98
CA GLU A 187 18.04 22.20 6.41
C GLU A 187 18.15 23.41 7.31
N ALA A 188 19.39 23.70 7.72
CA ALA A 188 19.79 24.80 8.59
C ALA A 188 18.68 25.83 8.76
N THR A 189 17.90 25.67 9.83
CA THR A 189 17.10 26.78 10.36
C THR A 189 18.12 27.86 10.65
N VAL A 190 18.27 28.79 9.71
CA VAL A 190 18.82 30.10 9.98
C VAL A 190 17.96 30.56 11.13
N ALA A 191 18.49 30.48 12.35
CA ALA A 191 17.80 30.93 13.54
C ALA A 191 17.63 32.43 13.33
N VAL A 192 16.52 32.81 12.70
CA VAL A 192 16.14 34.20 12.55
C VAL A 192 15.93 34.67 13.97
N VAL A 193 16.91 35.39 14.52
CA VAL A 193 16.85 35.95 15.86
C VAL A 193 15.84 37.09 15.80
N LEU A 194 14.57 36.73 16.00
CA LEU A 194 13.46 37.66 16.02
C LEU A 194 13.43 38.43 17.33
N LYS A 195 13.17 39.74 17.26
CA LYS A 195 13.04 40.62 18.43
C LYS A 195 11.67 41.31 18.44
N PRO A 196 11.08 41.55 19.61
CA PRO A 196 9.92 42.45 19.71
C PRO A 196 10.25 43.81 19.09
N GLY A 197 9.32 44.37 18.32
CA GLY A 197 9.48 45.61 17.57
C GLY A 197 10.03 45.46 16.15
N GLN A 198 10.43 44.25 15.73
CA GLN A 198 11.00 44.01 14.41
C GLN A 198 9.93 43.93 13.32
N ARG A 199 10.17 44.59 12.17
CA ARG A 199 9.35 44.41 10.96
C ARG A 199 9.67 43.08 10.30
N VAL A 200 8.62 42.39 9.90
CA VAL A 200 8.71 41.09 9.24
C VAL A 200 7.68 41.00 8.12
N ARG A 201 7.96 40.18 7.10
CA ARG A 201 7.02 39.85 6.04
C ARG A 201 6.68 38.37 6.11
N HIS A 202 5.42 38.05 6.38
CA HIS A 202 4.91 36.68 6.33
C HIS A 202 4.36 36.35 4.94
N ILE A 203 4.74 35.21 4.37
CA ILE A 203 4.40 34.81 2.99
C ILE A 203 2.89 34.89 2.65
N ARG A 204 2.03 34.67 3.66
CA ARG A 204 0.56 34.65 3.51
C ARG A 204 -0.14 35.93 3.97
N PHE A 205 0.42 36.61 4.97
CA PHE A 205 -0.29 37.67 5.69
C PHE A 205 0.31 39.05 5.43
N GLY A 206 1.40 39.12 4.65
CA GLY A 206 2.05 40.37 4.32
C GLY A 206 2.93 40.87 5.46
N GLU A 207 3.11 42.17 5.51
CA GLU A 207 4.03 42.82 6.44
C GLU A 207 3.37 43.06 7.80
N GLY A 208 4.18 42.94 8.85
CA GLY A 208 3.74 43.17 10.21
C GLY A 208 4.92 43.41 11.15
N ILE A 209 4.60 43.72 12.40
CA ILE A 209 5.56 43.99 13.47
C ILE A 209 5.37 42.95 14.57
N ILE A 210 6.48 42.39 15.04
CA ILE A 210 6.45 41.49 16.20
C ILE A 210 6.12 42.31 17.45
N THR A 211 5.01 42.01 18.10
CA THR A 211 4.58 42.73 19.30
C THR A 211 5.03 42.04 20.58
N GLN A 212 5.08 40.71 20.57
CA GLN A 212 5.39 39.93 21.76
C GLN A 212 6.02 38.59 21.40
N ILE A 213 6.98 38.15 22.22
CA ILE A 213 7.54 36.79 22.18
C ILE A 213 7.42 36.24 23.60
N GLU A 214 6.71 35.13 23.77
CA GLU A 214 6.53 34.43 25.04
C GLU A 214 7.24 33.06 24.99
N GLY A 215 8.13 32.83 25.95
CA GLY A 215 8.95 31.61 26.03
C GLY A 215 10.26 31.69 25.26
N ASP A 216 11.04 30.62 25.31
CA ASP A 216 12.36 30.51 24.69
C ASP A 216 12.45 29.27 23.79
N GLY A 217 13.21 29.39 22.69
CA GLY A 217 13.49 28.28 21.77
C GLY A 217 12.36 27.99 20.76
N PRO A 218 12.33 26.77 20.17
CA PRO A 218 11.46 26.45 19.04
C PRO A 218 9.95 26.41 19.37
N GLU A 219 9.59 26.30 20.65
CA GLU A 219 8.20 26.32 21.12
C GLU A 219 7.72 27.73 21.54
N ALA A 220 8.55 28.77 21.39
CA ALA A 220 8.18 30.13 21.74
C ALA A 220 6.98 30.62 20.92
N MET A 221 6.10 31.39 21.55
CA MET A 221 4.91 31.96 20.93
C MET A 221 5.20 33.41 20.50
N ILE A 222 5.11 33.68 19.20
CA ILE A 222 5.43 34.94 18.57
C ILE A 222 4.14 35.59 18.07
N SER A 223 3.80 36.75 18.61
CA SER A 223 2.66 37.56 18.19
C SER A 223 3.10 38.64 17.20
N ILE A 224 2.44 38.67 16.05
CA ILE A 224 2.70 39.62 14.96
C ILE A 224 1.43 40.43 14.70
N LEU A 225 1.55 41.76 14.75
CA LEU A 225 0.52 42.69 14.32
C LEU A 225 0.78 43.02 12.84
N PHE A 226 -0.10 42.55 11.96
CA PHE A 226 0.00 42.82 10.53
C PHE A 226 -0.53 44.21 10.19
N ASP A 227 -0.02 44.80 9.11
CA ASP A 227 -0.42 46.14 8.62
C ASP A 227 -1.92 46.21 8.24
N THR A 228 -2.58 45.04 8.09
CA THR A 228 -4.04 44.91 7.94
C THR A 228 -4.81 45.02 9.26
N ALA A 229 -4.15 45.39 10.35
CA ALA A 229 -4.68 45.49 11.72
C ALA A 229 -5.10 44.15 12.37
N ASP A 230 -4.61 43.02 11.85
CA ASP A 230 -4.83 41.69 12.43
C ASP A 230 -3.66 41.30 13.35
N LEU A 231 -3.95 40.93 14.59
CA LEU A 231 -2.97 40.31 15.49
C LEU A 231 -3.06 38.78 15.37
N ARG A 232 -1.93 38.12 15.10
CA ARG A 232 -1.85 36.64 15.08
C ARG A 232 -0.67 36.13 15.87
N THR A 233 -0.88 35.02 16.57
CA THR A 233 0.16 34.35 17.35
C THR A 233 0.54 33.04 16.66
N PHE A 234 1.84 32.82 16.52
CA PHE A 234 2.44 31.66 15.87
C PHE A 234 3.45 31.01 16.80
N ARG A 235 3.70 29.72 16.59
CA ARG A 235 4.82 29.03 17.24
C ARG A 235 6.10 29.20 16.42
N ALA A 236 7.24 29.39 17.09
CA ALA A 236 8.50 29.78 16.46
C ALA A 236 9.00 28.78 15.40
N ASP A 237 8.92 27.48 15.69
CA ASP A 237 9.26 26.39 14.76
C ASP A 237 8.45 26.43 13.44
N LEU A 238 7.18 26.83 13.52
CA LEU A 238 6.29 26.91 12.36
C LEU A 238 6.40 28.23 11.60
N LEU A 239 7.05 29.23 12.20
CA LEU A 239 7.17 30.58 11.68
C LEU A 239 8.45 30.78 10.86
N ALA A 240 9.55 30.11 11.24
CA ALA A 240 10.87 30.31 10.64
C ALA A 240 10.89 30.18 9.11
N ASP A 241 10.14 29.22 8.55
CA ASP A 241 10.09 28.98 7.09
C ASP A 241 9.13 29.90 6.33
N LYS A 242 8.44 30.80 7.03
CA LYS A 242 7.31 31.57 6.48
C LYS A 242 7.48 33.07 6.63
N VAL A 243 8.60 33.51 7.19
CA VAL A 243 8.83 34.90 7.57
C VAL A 243 10.21 35.37 7.16
N GLU A 244 10.24 36.53 6.50
CA GLU A 244 11.45 37.27 6.19
C GLU A 244 11.56 38.50 7.11
N VAL A 245 12.75 38.77 7.64
CA VAL A 245 13.03 40.01 8.37
C VAL A 245 13.21 41.14 7.37
N LEU A 246 12.52 42.26 7.60
CA LEU A 246 12.73 43.48 6.85
C LEU A 246 13.68 44.36 7.67
N GLU A 247 14.78 44.83 7.06
CA GLU A 247 15.69 45.83 7.65
C GLU A 247 15.00 47.19 7.81
#